data_AF-A0A7W0LS19-F1
#
_entry.id   AF-A0A7W0LS19-F1
#
_cell.length_a   1.000
_cell.length_b   1.000
_cell.length_c   1.000
_cell.angle_alpha   90.00
_cell.angle_beta   90.00
_cell.angle_gamma   90.00
#
_symmetry.space_group_name_H-M   'P 1'
#
loop_
_entity.id
_entity.type
_entity.pdbx_description
1 polymer ?
#
loop_
_entity_poly.entity_id
_entity_poly.type
_entity_poly.pdbx_seq_one_letter_code
_entity_poly.pdbx_strand_id
1 'polypeptide(L)'
;MSDPTTPTPTPTSTSLTPTAGGATGAETSPLLSEKGNTIIAESVVAKIAGIATREIAGVHAMGSGSARAIGALRDRLPGSSATRGVTQGVSVEVGERQTAVDLDIVVEYGVPIVDVANSVRSNVSNRVERMTGLEVTEVNVAVDDIFLEDQSEEPPAPERVQ
;
A
#
# COMPACT_ATOMS: atom_id res chain seq x y z
N MET A 1 -58.03 -39.63 17.14
CA MET A 1 -57.42 -40.36 18.27
C MET A 1 -55.92 -40.34 18.02
N SER A 2 -55.23 -39.22 18.23
CA SER A 2 -54.74 -38.62 19.49
C SER A 2 -53.22 -38.78 19.53
N ASP A 3 -52.52 -37.65 19.37
CA ASP A 3 -51.10 -37.43 19.64
C ASP A 3 -50.68 -37.80 21.07
N PRO A 4 -49.37 -37.89 21.31
CA PRO A 4 -48.81 -37.07 22.38
C PRO A 4 -47.62 -36.19 21.95
N THR A 5 -47.71 -34.96 22.41
CA THR A 5 -46.83 -33.78 22.30
C THR A 5 -45.51 -33.95 23.08
N THR A 6 -44.43 -33.36 22.59
CA THR A 6 -43.24 -33.01 23.42
C THR A 6 -42.77 -31.59 23.06
N PRO A 7 -42.46 -30.73 24.06
CA PRO A 7 -42.31 -29.29 23.87
C PRO A 7 -40.92 -28.81 23.40
N THR A 8 -40.95 -27.66 22.74
CA THR A 8 -39.87 -26.71 22.42
C THR A 8 -39.03 -26.28 23.63
N PRO A 9 -37.74 -25.95 23.41
CA PRO A 9 -37.17 -24.78 24.07
C PRO A 9 -36.61 -23.74 23.08
N THR A 10 -37.10 -22.51 23.25
CA THR A 10 -36.59 -21.26 22.69
C THR A 10 -35.45 -20.74 23.55
N PRO A 11 -34.32 -20.27 22.99
CA PRO A 11 -33.46 -19.33 23.70
C PRO A 11 -33.79 -17.88 23.32
N THR A 12 -34.41 -17.22 24.30
CA THR A 12 -34.46 -15.79 24.65
C THR A 12 -33.62 -14.81 23.83
N SER A 13 -34.30 -13.79 23.32
CA SER A 13 -33.75 -12.50 22.88
C SER A 13 -33.02 -11.79 24.01
N THR A 14 -31.74 -11.47 23.80
CA THR A 14 -31.06 -10.41 24.56
C THR A 14 -30.94 -9.20 23.65
N SER A 15 -31.82 -8.22 23.91
CA SER A 15 -31.70 -6.86 23.43
C SER A 15 -30.45 -6.22 24.02
N LEU A 16 -29.51 -5.82 23.17
CA LEU A 16 -28.50 -4.82 23.51
C LEU A 16 -28.66 -3.66 22.53
N THR A 17 -29.49 -2.70 22.92
CA THR A 17 -29.37 -1.31 22.49
C THR A 17 -28.15 -0.67 23.16
N PRO A 18 -27.23 -0.09 22.40
CA PRO A 18 -26.55 1.13 22.80
C PRO A 18 -27.30 2.35 22.25
N THR A 19 -27.85 3.09 23.20
CA THR A 19 -28.22 4.50 23.23
C THR A 19 -27.47 5.45 22.28
N ALA A 20 -28.27 6.21 21.53
CA ALA A 20 -28.21 7.64 21.19
C ALA A 20 -26.86 8.36 20.91
N GLY A 21 -26.84 9.03 19.75
CA GLY A 21 -25.94 10.13 19.39
C GLY A 21 -25.73 10.10 17.87
N GLY A 22 -26.52 10.78 17.02
CA GLY A 22 -26.79 12.21 17.09
C GLY A 22 -25.69 12.97 16.35
N ALA A 23 -25.71 12.91 15.01
CA ALA A 23 -25.51 14.06 14.11
C ALA A 23 -25.28 13.55 12.69
N THR A 24 -26.17 13.99 11.80
CA THR A 24 -25.89 14.23 10.39
C THR A 24 -24.61 15.06 10.27
N GLY A 25 -23.46 14.41 10.20
CA GLY A 25 -22.27 15.00 9.63
C GLY A 25 -22.41 14.89 8.12
N ALA A 26 -22.86 15.96 7.46
CA ALA A 26 -22.34 16.21 6.14
C ALA A 26 -20.83 16.41 6.37
N GLU A 27 -20.07 15.32 6.27
CA GLU A 27 -18.63 15.25 6.53
C GLU A 27 -17.96 16.25 5.60
N THR A 28 -17.77 17.49 6.06
CA THR A 28 -16.90 18.44 5.39
C THR A 28 -15.53 17.78 5.35
N SER A 29 -15.12 17.33 4.15
CA SER A 29 -13.83 16.68 3.95
C SER A 29 -12.75 17.54 4.59
N PRO A 30 -11.71 16.97 5.22
CA PRO A 30 -10.61 17.77 5.77
C PRO A 30 -9.91 18.63 4.69
N LEU A 31 -10.12 18.29 3.42
CA LEU A 31 -9.63 19.00 2.24
C LEU A 31 -10.46 20.23 1.85
N LEU A 32 -11.69 20.35 2.37
CA LEU A 32 -12.63 21.43 2.07
C LEU A 32 -12.84 22.29 3.32
N SER A 33 -12.49 23.57 3.23
CA SER A 33 -12.67 24.56 4.30
C SER A 33 -13.41 25.79 3.76
N GLU A 34 -14.03 26.57 4.63
CA GLU A 34 -14.60 27.89 4.28
C GLU A 34 -13.55 28.83 3.64
N LYS A 35 -12.26 28.58 3.89
CA LYS A 35 -11.13 29.37 3.37
C LYS A 35 -10.56 28.85 2.04
N GLY A 36 -11.03 27.72 1.51
CA GLY A 36 -10.55 27.17 0.24
C GLY A 36 -10.57 25.64 0.15
N ASN A 37 -10.14 25.13 -1.00
CA ASN A 37 -10.05 23.70 -1.32
C ASN A 37 -8.58 23.27 -1.47
N THR A 38 -8.22 22.13 -0.89
CA THR A 38 -6.88 21.52 -1.01
C THR A 38 -6.96 20.33 -1.95
N ILE A 39 -6.28 20.43 -3.09
CA ILE A 39 -6.17 19.33 -4.06
C ILE A 39 -4.77 18.74 -3.95
N ILE A 40 -4.70 17.43 -3.71
CA ILE A 40 -3.44 16.70 -3.56
C ILE A 40 -3.16 15.99 -4.88
N ALA A 41 -1.98 16.27 -5.45
CA ALA A 41 -1.58 15.64 -6.69
C ALA A 41 -1.28 14.15 -6.48
N GLU A 42 -1.66 13.34 -7.47
CA GLU A 42 -1.34 11.91 -7.54
C GLU A 42 0.14 11.63 -7.25
N SER A 43 1.04 12.42 -7.84
CA SER A 43 2.50 12.30 -7.64
C SER A 43 2.96 12.42 -6.18
N VAL A 44 2.19 13.09 -5.32
CA VAL A 44 2.49 13.20 -3.88
C VAL A 44 2.05 11.92 -3.16
N VAL A 45 0.85 11.43 -3.46
CA VAL A 45 0.33 10.18 -2.90
C VAL A 45 1.21 9.00 -3.32
N ALA A 46 1.62 8.93 -4.59
CA ALA A 46 2.52 7.91 -5.10
C ALA A 46 3.88 7.89 -4.36
N LYS A 47 4.44 9.07 -4.05
CA LYS A 47 5.67 9.17 -3.25
C LYS A 47 5.48 8.65 -1.83
N ILE A 48 4.35 8.98 -1.19
CA ILE A 48 4.04 8.50 0.17
C ILE A 48 3.88 6.98 0.15
N ALA A 49 3.11 6.44 -0.79
CA ALA A 49 2.88 5.01 -0.92
C ALA A 49 4.18 4.24 -1.22
N GLY A 50 5.03 4.75 -2.10
CA GLY A 50 6.33 4.15 -2.40
C GLY A 50 7.29 4.14 -1.21
N ILE A 51 7.34 5.23 -0.43
CA ILE A 51 8.14 5.26 0.81
C ILE A 51 7.56 4.27 1.83
N ALA A 52 6.25 4.29 2.06
CA ALA A 52 5.60 3.41 3.03
C ALA A 52 5.75 1.93 2.66
N THR A 53 5.76 1.59 1.38
CA THR A 53 5.95 0.20 0.92
C THR A 53 7.38 -0.28 1.20
N ARG A 54 8.39 0.56 0.97
CA ARG A 54 9.81 0.23 1.20
C ARG A 54 10.19 0.15 2.68
N GLU A 55 9.35 0.63 3.59
CA GLU A 55 9.56 0.51 5.04
C GLU A 55 9.18 -0.89 5.58
N ILE A 56 8.48 -1.70 4.77
CA ILE A 56 8.05 -3.05 5.18
C ILE A 56 9.18 -4.05 4.99
N ALA A 57 9.48 -4.81 6.05
CA ALA A 57 10.43 -5.91 6.00
C ALA A 57 9.97 -6.99 4.99
N GLY A 58 10.91 -7.47 4.17
CA GLY A 58 10.62 -8.42 3.10
C GLY A 58 10.26 -7.79 1.75
N VAL A 59 10.17 -6.47 1.65
CA VAL A 59 10.10 -5.75 0.36
C VAL A 59 11.52 -5.37 -0.09
N HIS A 60 12.02 -6.02 -1.13
CA HIS A 60 13.35 -5.75 -1.68
C HIS A 60 13.33 -4.53 -2.62
N ALA A 61 12.40 -4.53 -3.58
CA ALA A 61 12.29 -3.50 -4.59
C ALA A 61 10.85 -3.30 -5.05
N MET A 62 10.62 -2.23 -5.82
CA MET A 62 9.32 -1.92 -6.44
C MET A 62 9.49 -1.72 -7.95
N GLY A 63 8.45 -2.05 -8.72
CA GLY A 63 8.39 -1.95 -10.17
C GLY A 63 8.97 -3.15 -10.92
N SER A 64 8.57 -3.27 -12.19
CA SER A 64 8.98 -4.34 -13.10
C SER A 64 10.46 -4.25 -13.51
N GLY A 65 11.08 -5.38 -13.86
CA GLY A 65 12.51 -5.47 -14.21
C GLY A 65 12.95 -4.56 -15.37
N SER A 66 12.05 -4.25 -16.30
CA SER A 66 12.28 -3.29 -17.39
C SER A 66 12.25 -1.83 -16.93
N ALA A 67 11.38 -1.48 -15.98
CA ALA A 67 11.36 -0.15 -15.35
C ALA A 67 12.64 0.10 -14.54
N ARG A 68 13.18 -0.92 -13.86
CA ARG A 68 14.50 -0.84 -13.20
C ARG A 68 15.65 -0.67 -14.18
N ALA A 69 15.65 -1.38 -15.32
CA ALA A 69 16.69 -1.25 -16.35
C ALA A 69 16.74 0.15 -16.99
N ILE A 70 15.58 0.78 -17.24
CA ILE A 70 15.48 2.16 -17.74
C ILE A 70 15.92 3.16 -16.65
N GLY A 71 15.58 2.90 -15.38
CA GLY A 71 16.06 3.68 -14.24
C GLY A 71 17.58 3.62 -14.07
N ALA A 72 18.19 2.44 -14.20
CA ALA A 72 19.63 2.24 -14.13
C ALA A 72 20.39 2.92 -15.30
N LEU A 73 19.77 2.98 -16.49
CA LEU A 73 20.32 3.71 -17.63
C LEU A 73 20.20 5.24 -17.43
N ARG A 74 19.10 5.71 -16.83
CA ARG A 74 18.89 7.12 -16.45
C ARG A 74 19.88 7.59 -15.38
N ASP A 75 20.35 6.69 -14.52
CA ASP A 75 21.33 6.94 -13.46
C ASP A 75 22.75 7.26 -13.99
N ARG A 76 23.03 6.93 -15.26
CA ARG A 76 24.30 7.26 -15.94
C ARG A 76 24.30 8.64 -16.60
N LEU A 77 23.19 9.38 -16.57
CA LEU A 77 23.11 10.73 -17.11
C LEU A 77 23.36 11.78 -16.01
N PRO A 78 24.39 12.64 -16.14
CA PRO A 78 24.60 13.74 -15.20
C PRO A 78 23.42 14.72 -15.30
N GLY A 79 22.64 14.83 -14.22
CA GLY A 79 21.53 15.79 -14.09
C GLY A 79 20.15 15.19 -13.76
N SER A 80 19.98 13.86 -13.72
CA SER A 80 18.67 13.23 -13.44
C SER A 80 18.52 12.61 -12.03
N SER A 81 19.35 13.02 -11.07
CA SER A 81 19.41 12.44 -9.72
C SER A 81 18.21 12.78 -8.79
N ALA A 82 17.26 13.60 -9.22
CA ALA A 82 16.26 14.17 -8.31
C ALA A 82 15.10 13.23 -7.93
N THR A 83 14.94 12.07 -8.56
CA THR A 83 13.88 11.11 -8.17
C THR A 83 14.35 9.68 -8.46
N ARG A 84 15.28 9.21 -7.61
CA ARG A 84 15.52 7.78 -7.35
C ARG A 84 14.15 7.08 -7.32
N GLY A 85 14.01 5.90 -7.94
CA GLY A 85 12.76 5.17 -8.24
C GLY A 85 11.76 4.89 -7.09
N VAL A 86 11.36 5.93 -6.36
CA VAL A 86 10.42 5.93 -5.24
C VAL A 86 8.98 5.82 -5.76
N THR A 87 8.74 6.16 -7.03
CA THR A 87 7.43 6.04 -7.69
C THR A 87 7.40 4.93 -8.76
N GLN A 88 8.47 4.14 -8.91
CA GLN A 88 8.46 3.03 -9.85
C GLN A 88 7.66 1.87 -9.23
N GLY A 89 6.71 1.33 -9.99
CA GLY A 89 5.79 0.29 -9.49
C GLY A 89 4.73 0.82 -8.53
N VAL A 90 4.37 2.10 -8.63
CA VAL A 90 3.28 2.70 -7.87
C VAL A 90 2.41 3.46 -8.85
N SER A 91 1.18 3.00 -9.04
CA SER A 91 0.14 3.73 -9.76
C SER A 91 -0.89 4.18 -8.75
N VAL A 92 -1.36 5.42 -8.85
CA VAL A 92 -2.34 5.95 -7.92
C VAL A 92 -3.44 6.62 -8.72
N GLU A 93 -4.68 6.42 -8.30
CA GLU A 93 -5.79 7.23 -8.76
C GLU A 93 -6.31 8.06 -7.58
N VAL A 94 -6.44 9.37 -7.78
CA VAL A 94 -6.90 10.30 -6.76
C VAL A 94 -8.19 10.97 -7.24
N GLY A 95 -9.26 10.76 -6.47
CA GLY A 95 -10.51 11.51 -6.59
C GLY A 95 -10.53 12.73 -5.64
N GLU A 96 -11.69 13.34 -5.47
CA GLU A 96 -11.82 14.54 -4.61
C GLU A 96 -11.63 14.23 -3.12
N ARG A 97 -11.98 13.01 -2.71
CA ARG A 97 -11.90 12.55 -1.32
C ARG A 97 -11.27 11.17 -1.17
N GLN A 98 -11.27 10.41 -2.24
CA GLN A 98 -10.92 9.00 -2.24
C GLN A 98 -9.65 8.78 -3.05
N THR A 99 -8.93 7.71 -2.74
CA THR A 99 -7.77 7.28 -3.53
C THR A 99 -7.68 5.77 -3.60
N ALA A 100 -7.24 5.28 -4.76
CA ALA A 100 -6.89 3.90 -5.01
C ALA A 100 -5.39 3.82 -5.31
N VAL A 101 -4.74 2.77 -4.81
CA VAL A 101 -3.29 2.58 -4.95
C VAL A 101 -3.00 1.18 -5.48
N ASP A 102 -2.27 1.10 -6.58
CA ASP A 102 -1.75 -0.15 -7.13
C ASP A 102 -0.23 -0.20 -6.98
N LEU A 103 0.27 -1.30 -6.44
CA LEU A 103 1.67 -1.50 -6.08
C LEU A 103 2.22 -2.75 -6.75
N ASP A 104 3.36 -2.59 -7.41
CA ASP A 104 4.14 -3.67 -8.01
C ASP A 104 5.42 -3.86 -7.17
N ILE A 105 5.54 -5.00 -6.50
CA ILE A 105 6.63 -5.27 -5.55
C ILE A 105 7.43 -6.52 -5.90
N VAL A 106 8.69 -6.51 -5.49
CA VAL A 106 9.58 -7.67 -5.45
C VAL A 106 9.90 -7.98 -4.00
N VAL A 107 9.64 -9.22 -3.61
CA VAL A 107 9.75 -9.68 -2.22
C VAL A 107 11.01 -10.51 -2.01
N GLU A 108 11.54 -10.51 -0.80
CA GLU A 108 12.69 -11.35 -0.44
C GLU A 108 12.32 -12.83 -0.38
N TYR A 109 13.27 -13.72 -0.66
CA TYR A 109 13.06 -15.15 -0.48
C TYR A 109 12.96 -15.51 1.02
N GLY A 110 12.06 -16.43 1.35
CA GLY A 110 11.92 -16.96 2.71
C GLY A 110 10.95 -16.19 3.61
N VAL A 111 10.30 -15.13 3.12
CA VAL A 111 9.21 -14.44 3.85
C VAL A 111 7.82 -14.85 3.34
N PRO A 112 6.81 -14.95 4.22
CA PRO A 112 5.43 -15.22 3.80
C PRO A 112 4.85 -14.03 3.03
N ILE A 113 4.66 -14.21 1.73
CA ILE A 113 4.20 -13.16 0.79
C ILE A 113 2.86 -12.54 1.22
N VAL A 114 1.94 -13.36 1.75
CA VAL A 114 0.63 -12.88 2.21
C VAL A 114 0.77 -11.90 3.37
N ASP A 115 1.67 -12.16 4.32
CA ASP A 115 1.90 -11.29 5.47
C ASP A 115 2.60 -9.99 5.06
N VAL A 116 3.55 -10.08 4.12
CA VAL A 116 4.18 -8.89 3.52
C VAL A 116 3.13 -8.04 2.82
N ALA A 117 2.30 -8.62 1.96
CA ALA A 117 1.25 -7.89 1.25
C ALA A 117 0.24 -7.24 2.21
N ASN A 118 -0.19 -7.94 3.26
CA ASN A 118 -1.08 -7.38 4.28
C ASN A 118 -0.43 -6.24 5.07
N SER A 119 0.86 -6.37 5.38
CA SER A 119 1.64 -5.33 6.04
C SER A 119 1.79 -4.09 5.15
N VAL A 120 2.05 -4.29 3.86
CA VAL A 120 2.11 -3.22 2.85
C VAL A 120 0.77 -2.49 2.76
N ARG A 121 -0.35 -3.21 2.56
CA ARG A 121 -1.69 -2.60 2.50
C ARG A 121 -1.97 -1.75 3.73
N SER A 122 -1.76 -2.32 4.91
CA SER A 122 -2.01 -1.63 6.17
C SER A 122 -1.13 -0.39 6.32
N ASN A 123 0.16 -0.47 6.01
CA ASN A 123 1.07 0.66 6.18
C ASN A 123 0.79 1.78 5.17
N VAL A 124 0.56 1.43 3.91
CA VAL A 124 0.25 2.39 2.85
C VAL A 124 -1.05 3.11 3.13
N SER A 125 -2.15 2.39 3.42
CA SER A 125 -3.43 3.01 3.76
C SER A 125 -3.28 3.98 4.92
N ASN A 126 -2.70 3.51 6.03
CA ASN A 126 -2.51 4.34 7.21
C ASN A 126 -1.61 5.56 6.96
N ARG A 127 -0.59 5.44 6.10
CA ARG A 127 0.34 6.56 5.83
C ARG A 127 -0.29 7.60 4.93
N VAL A 128 -0.99 7.17 3.87
CA VAL A 128 -1.69 8.06 2.95
C VAL A 128 -2.78 8.81 3.71
N GLU A 129 -3.69 8.12 4.39
CA GLU A 129 -4.80 8.75 5.12
C GLU A 129 -4.32 9.79 6.15
N ARG A 130 -3.30 9.44 6.95
CA ARG A 130 -2.77 10.34 7.98
C ARG A 130 -2.04 11.56 7.43
N MET A 131 -1.42 11.46 6.25
CA MET A 131 -0.63 12.54 5.67
C MET A 131 -1.46 13.43 4.74
N THR A 132 -2.46 12.87 4.07
CA THR A 132 -3.21 13.56 3.01
C THR A 132 -4.64 13.88 3.44
N GLY A 133 -5.23 13.14 4.38
CA GLY A 133 -6.65 13.25 4.71
C GLY A 133 -7.59 12.73 3.62
N LEU A 134 -7.05 12.02 2.61
CA LEU A 134 -7.84 11.24 1.65
C LEU A 134 -8.25 9.90 2.26
N GLU A 135 -9.40 9.38 1.87
CA GLU A 135 -9.88 8.04 2.21
C GLU A 135 -9.32 7.01 1.23
N VAL A 136 -8.63 5.98 1.71
CA VAL A 136 -8.07 4.95 0.83
C VAL A 136 -9.12 3.87 0.60
N THR A 137 -9.62 3.78 -0.63
CA THR A 137 -10.69 2.82 -0.98
C THR A 137 -10.13 1.40 -1.13
N GLU A 138 -8.99 1.29 -1.80
CA GLU A 138 -8.32 0.01 -2.02
C GLU A 138 -6.81 0.16 -2.17
N VAL A 139 -6.09 -0.90 -1.78
CA VAL A 139 -4.65 -1.05 -2.03
C VAL A 139 -4.41 -2.42 -2.66
N ASN A 140 -4.13 -2.40 -3.96
CA ASN A 140 -3.81 -3.57 -4.74
C ASN A 140 -2.30 -3.79 -4.72
N VAL A 141 -1.88 -5.03 -4.48
CA VAL A 141 -0.48 -5.41 -4.40
C VAL A 141 -0.25 -6.57 -5.35
N ALA A 142 0.48 -6.32 -6.43
CA ALA A 142 1.01 -7.29 -7.35
C ALA A 142 2.45 -7.63 -6.94
N VAL A 143 2.78 -8.93 -6.92
CA VAL A 143 4.12 -9.42 -6.63
C VAL A 143 4.71 -9.93 -7.93
N ASP A 144 5.63 -9.16 -8.52
CA ASP A 144 6.22 -9.46 -9.82
C ASP A 144 7.32 -10.51 -9.74
N ASP A 145 8.11 -10.51 -8.67
CA ASP A 145 9.33 -11.31 -8.58
C ASP A 145 9.74 -11.61 -7.13
N ILE A 146 10.61 -12.61 -6.95
CA ILE A 146 11.23 -12.97 -5.68
C ILE A 146 12.74 -12.77 -5.78
N PHE A 147 13.28 -11.94 -4.89
CA PHE A 147 14.71 -11.75 -4.77
C PHE A 147 15.37 -12.94 -4.08
N LEU A 148 16.32 -13.57 -4.77
CA LEU A 148 17.18 -14.63 -4.24
C LEU A 148 18.55 -14.03 -3.97
N GLU A 149 19.03 -14.08 -2.72
CA GLU A 149 20.45 -13.86 -2.40
C GLU A 149 21.30 -15.05 -2.89
N ASP A 150 21.41 -15.25 -4.19
CA ASP A 150 22.36 -16.19 -4.78
C ASP A 150 23.53 -15.43 -5.44
N GLN A 151 24.65 -15.43 -4.74
CA GLN A 151 26.02 -15.18 -5.21
C GLN A 151 26.25 -13.90 -6.04
N SER A 152 26.24 -12.73 -5.39
CA SER A 152 26.71 -11.46 -5.97
C SER A 152 27.87 -10.87 -5.15
N GLU A 153 28.91 -11.67 -4.84
CA GLU A 153 30.25 -11.16 -4.51
C GLU A 153 31.31 -12.16 -4.97
N GLU A 154 31.57 -12.24 -6.27
CA GLU A 154 32.94 -12.48 -6.73
C GLU A 154 33.47 -11.13 -7.27
N PRO A 155 34.32 -10.41 -6.51
CA PRO A 155 34.96 -9.21 -7.03
C PRO A 155 35.83 -9.63 -8.23
N PRO A 156 35.84 -8.86 -9.35
CA PRO A 156 36.73 -9.17 -10.46
C PRO A 156 38.17 -9.19 -9.95
N ALA A 157 38.81 -10.37 -10.06
CA ALA A 157 40.20 -10.55 -9.66
C ALA A 157 41.09 -9.48 -10.33
N PRO A 158 41.99 -8.81 -9.61
CA PRO A 158 42.83 -7.77 -10.21
C PRO A 158 43.75 -8.41 -11.25
N GLU A 159 43.62 -7.99 -12.52
CA GLU A 159 44.57 -8.32 -13.58
C GLU A 159 45.97 -7.90 -13.13
N ARG A 160 46.84 -8.89 -12.92
CA ARG A 160 48.26 -8.64 -12.74
C ARG A 160 48.87 -8.36 -14.11
N VAL A 161 49.02 -7.08 -14.42
CA VAL A 161 49.84 -6.60 -15.53
C VAL A 161 51.30 -6.98 -15.24
N GLN A 162 51.92 -7.73 -16.15
CA GLN A 162 53.32 -8.14 -16.10
C GLN A 162 54.04 -7.59 -17.33
#